data_AF-A0A409W7A2-F1
#
_entry.id   AF-A0A409W7A2-F1
#
_cell.length_a   1.000
_cell.length_b   1.000
_cell.length_c   1.000
_cell.angle_alpha   90.00
_cell.angle_beta   90.00
_cell.angle_gamma   90.00
#
_symmetry.space_group_name_H-M   'P 1'
#
loop_
_entity.id
_entity.type
_entity.pdbx_description
1 polymer ?
#
loop_
_entity_poly.entity_id
_entity_poly.type
_entity_poly.pdbx_seq_one_letter_code
_entity_poly.pdbx_strand_id
1 'polypeptide(L)'
;MNRRQGAEGHFGLGGGMVSRQSRENLEKAEDLCRKKRPHEALPYLRKALDLDPENLDAMIQLAFLAPNLASSVKTLENAERTGRSVLQRELGDDCFDDDGESVGNFWMLIQTRPYMRVLQALVKLYWDTGKYDKACDTILEMMRLCPGDNMGSRFSVGTHLISCKRYADALFFCQQWLTEEANGKGVPPPRGGTAFKAPHRNTMAVKKEKGYDWTPTGILYSAALASFKHWGDCEQSRQYLKMAAKANPNVLLKVLGNVKKPSGFNNSPRSPNGPEDAQDYLYLSQDFWMEPDVWNWANDNPDVKAAVLKVCSRPDCGAREVRVAEYKRCSACHLVSYCSVACQKDDWSRHKPECSEYKKRKASVRAFSMAKAVPIDSPYPMFTSDMLSAMPDL
;
A
#
# COMPACT_ATOMS: atom_id res chain seq x y z
N MET A 1 7.34 -3.45 -10.65
CA MET A 1 7.80 -2.05 -10.55
C MET A 1 7.37 -1.32 -11.82
N ASN A 2 6.89 -0.08 -11.67
CA ASN A 2 6.33 0.72 -12.77
C ASN A 2 7.39 1.05 -13.82
N ARG A 3 6.99 1.17 -15.10
CA ARG A 3 7.81 1.84 -16.13
C ARG A 3 8.21 3.21 -15.61
N ARG A 4 9.46 3.62 -15.84
CA ARG A 4 9.90 5.01 -15.59
C ARG A 4 8.99 5.96 -16.38
N GLN A 5 8.27 6.83 -15.69
CA GLN A 5 7.34 7.80 -16.27
C GLN A 5 7.86 9.23 -16.08
N GLY A 6 7.44 10.15 -16.95
CA GLY A 6 7.83 11.56 -16.88
C GLY A 6 9.28 11.82 -17.31
N ALA A 7 9.92 12.83 -16.72
CA ALA A 7 11.27 13.28 -17.08
C ALA A 7 12.33 12.17 -17.06
N GLU A 8 12.23 11.19 -16.15
CA GLU A 8 13.16 10.05 -16.10
C GLU A 8 13.09 9.16 -17.36
N GLY A 9 11.89 8.97 -17.90
CA GLY A 9 11.67 8.22 -19.14
C GLY A 9 12.04 9.04 -20.38
N HIS A 10 11.67 10.32 -20.41
CA HIS A 10 11.89 11.22 -21.56
C HIS A 10 13.37 11.61 -21.76
N PHE A 11 14.07 11.94 -20.68
CA PHE A 11 15.47 12.31 -20.73
C PHE A 11 16.41 11.11 -20.52
N GLY A 12 15.85 9.91 -20.31
CA GLY A 12 16.66 8.73 -20.02
C GLY A 12 17.44 8.82 -18.70
N LEU A 13 17.03 9.75 -17.84
CA LEU A 13 17.62 9.98 -16.52
C LEU A 13 17.08 8.88 -15.61
N GLY A 14 17.70 7.71 -15.68
CA GLY A 14 17.49 6.61 -14.75
C GLY A 14 18.04 6.96 -13.37
N GLY A 15 17.53 8.04 -12.78
CA GLY A 15 17.87 8.58 -11.47
C GLY A 15 19.37 8.67 -11.13
N GLY A 16 20.18 8.95 -12.13
CA GLY A 16 21.62 9.06 -12.03
C GLY A 16 22.20 9.05 -13.43
N MET A 17 23.47 9.43 -13.57
CA MET A 17 24.18 9.44 -14.85
C MET A 17 24.55 8.02 -15.32
N VAL A 18 23.58 7.10 -15.41
CA VAL A 18 23.78 5.76 -15.97
C VAL A 18 23.86 5.80 -17.49
N SER A 19 24.79 5.03 -18.07
CA SER A 19 24.94 4.93 -19.52
C SER A 19 23.65 4.41 -20.18
N ARG A 20 23.42 4.83 -21.42
CA ARG A 20 22.28 4.34 -22.22
C ARG A 20 22.28 2.81 -22.32
N GLN A 21 23.45 2.21 -22.50
CA GLN A 21 23.58 0.75 -22.62
C GLN A 21 23.22 0.04 -21.31
N SER A 22 23.64 0.54 -20.14
CA SER A 22 23.24 -0.05 -18.86
C SER A 22 21.73 0.03 -18.65
N ARG A 23 21.12 1.17 -18.98
CA ARG A 23 19.66 1.35 -18.92
C ARG A 23 18.90 0.40 -19.84
N GLU A 24 19.32 0.22 -21.09
CA GLU A 24 18.68 -0.73 -22.01
C GLU A 24 18.78 -2.18 -21.51
N ASN A 25 19.89 -2.55 -20.84
CA ASN A 25 20.01 -3.88 -20.24
C ASN A 25 19.11 -4.02 -19.00
N LEU A 26 19.02 -3.01 -18.15
CA LEU A 26 18.09 -2.99 -17.02
C LEU A 26 16.63 -3.12 -17.49
N GLU A 27 16.21 -2.37 -18.50
CA GLU A 27 14.85 -2.43 -19.05
C GLU A 27 14.51 -3.83 -19.60
N LYS A 28 15.46 -4.49 -20.28
CA LYS A 28 15.32 -5.88 -20.73
C LYS A 28 15.17 -6.84 -19.56
N ALA A 29 16.00 -6.70 -18.52
CA ALA A 29 15.91 -7.52 -17.32
C ALA A 29 14.55 -7.36 -16.62
N GLU A 30 14.08 -6.13 -16.45
CA GLU A 30 12.78 -5.83 -15.84
C GLU A 30 11.63 -6.42 -16.65
N ASP A 31 11.71 -6.37 -17.99
CA ASP A 31 10.72 -6.98 -18.86
C ASP A 31 10.66 -8.51 -18.72
N LEU A 32 11.82 -9.16 -18.63
CA LEU A 32 11.91 -10.60 -18.37
C LEU A 32 11.33 -10.96 -16.99
N CYS A 33 11.62 -10.16 -15.96
CA CYS A 33 11.01 -10.32 -14.63
C CYS A 33 9.47 -10.19 -14.69
N ARG A 34 8.92 -9.21 -15.41
CA ARG A 34 7.47 -9.07 -15.62
C ARG A 34 6.86 -10.28 -16.33
N LYS A 35 7.60 -10.86 -17.28
CA LYS A 35 7.24 -12.11 -17.98
C LYS A 35 7.46 -13.37 -17.15
N LYS A 36 7.78 -13.24 -15.85
CA LYS A 36 8.08 -14.36 -14.92
C LYS A 36 9.25 -15.23 -15.37
N ARG A 37 10.26 -14.61 -16.00
CA ARG A 37 11.50 -15.25 -16.46
C ARG A 37 12.72 -14.67 -15.71
N PRO A 38 12.78 -14.76 -14.36
CA PRO A 38 13.81 -14.10 -13.56
C PRO A 38 15.22 -14.63 -13.82
N HIS A 39 15.38 -15.92 -14.09
CA HIS A 39 16.70 -16.50 -14.41
C HIS A 39 17.33 -15.89 -15.67
N GLU A 40 16.49 -15.57 -16.66
CA GLU A 40 16.94 -14.98 -17.91
C GLU A 40 17.24 -13.48 -17.78
N ALA A 41 16.75 -12.83 -16.72
CA ALA A 41 17.05 -11.44 -16.42
C ALA A 41 18.47 -11.25 -15.88
N LEU A 42 19.04 -12.27 -15.21
CA LEU A 42 20.34 -12.17 -14.51
C LEU A 42 21.51 -11.73 -15.42
N PRO A 43 21.71 -12.28 -16.64
CA PRO A 43 22.80 -11.84 -17.51
C PRO A 43 22.69 -10.36 -17.90
N TYR A 44 21.48 -9.85 -18.10
CA TYR A 44 21.25 -8.44 -18.42
C TYR A 44 21.49 -7.53 -17.22
N LEU A 45 21.07 -7.92 -16.01
CA LEU A 45 21.41 -7.18 -14.79
C LEU A 45 22.91 -7.14 -14.55
N ARG A 46 23.60 -8.27 -14.77
CA ARG A 46 25.05 -8.32 -14.66
C ARG A 46 25.72 -7.38 -15.65
N LYS A 47 25.30 -7.41 -16.91
CA LYS A 47 25.80 -6.50 -17.94
C LYS A 47 25.53 -5.03 -17.61
N ALA A 48 24.37 -4.70 -17.04
CA ALA A 48 24.06 -3.34 -16.62
C ALA A 48 25.02 -2.85 -15.52
N LEU A 49 25.35 -3.71 -14.54
CA LEU A 49 26.27 -3.42 -13.45
C LEU A 49 27.75 -3.46 -13.87
N ASP A 50 28.12 -4.27 -14.86
CA ASP A 50 29.49 -4.26 -15.41
C ASP A 50 29.76 -2.94 -16.18
N LEU A 51 28.73 -2.37 -16.82
CA LEU A 51 28.81 -1.07 -17.49
C LEU A 51 28.78 0.09 -16.50
N ASP A 52 27.87 0.04 -15.53
CA ASP A 52 27.69 1.08 -14.51
C ASP A 52 27.56 0.42 -13.13
N PRO A 53 28.68 0.24 -12.40
CA PRO A 53 28.69 -0.43 -11.09
C PRO A 53 27.88 0.29 -10.02
N GLU A 54 27.59 1.58 -10.19
CA GLU A 54 26.80 2.41 -9.29
C GLU A 54 25.31 2.48 -9.69
N ASN A 55 24.85 1.65 -10.64
CA ASN A 55 23.44 1.60 -11.05
C ASN A 55 22.55 0.99 -9.94
N LEU A 56 22.03 1.85 -9.07
CA LEU A 56 21.22 1.47 -7.91
C LEU A 56 19.95 0.70 -8.28
N ASP A 57 19.28 1.07 -9.38
CA ASP A 57 18.08 0.34 -9.81
C ASP A 57 18.40 -1.10 -10.23
N ALA A 58 19.53 -1.32 -10.91
CA ALA A 58 20.00 -2.67 -11.22
C ALA A 58 20.40 -3.45 -9.97
N MET A 59 21.00 -2.80 -8.96
CA MET A 59 21.26 -3.40 -7.65
C MET A 59 19.97 -3.83 -6.94
N ILE A 60 18.91 -3.01 -7.00
CA ILE A 60 17.59 -3.36 -6.45
C ILE A 60 17.05 -4.62 -7.12
N GLN A 61 17.02 -4.66 -8.47
CA GLN A 61 16.53 -5.83 -9.19
C GLN A 61 17.35 -7.09 -8.82
N LEU A 62 18.67 -6.97 -8.74
CA LEU A 62 19.54 -8.08 -8.34
C LEU A 62 19.25 -8.56 -6.91
N ALA A 63 18.97 -7.64 -5.97
CA ALA A 63 18.61 -7.99 -4.61
C ALA A 63 17.35 -8.86 -4.54
N PHE A 64 16.32 -8.54 -5.33
CA PHE A 64 15.08 -9.33 -5.39
C PHE A 64 15.21 -10.66 -6.14
N LEU A 65 16.32 -10.87 -6.87
CA LEU A 65 16.67 -12.14 -7.51
C LEU A 65 17.74 -12.93 -6.73
N ALA A 66 18.18 -12.43 -5.57
CA ALA A 66 19.17 -13.11 -4.75
C ALA A 66 18.63 -14.45 -4.22
N PRO A 67 19.51 -15.44 -3.94
CA PRO A 67 19.08 -16.80 -3.59
C PRO A 67 18.34 -16.90 -2.25
N ASN A 68 18.45 -15.89 -1.38
CA ASN A 68 17.78 -15.84 -0.09
C ASN A 68 17.68 -14.39 0.42
N LEU A 69 16.78 -14.16 1.39
CA LEU A 69 16.51 -12.84 1.95
C LEU A 69 17.72 -12.18 2.62
N ALA A 70 18.63 -12.96 3.21
CA ALA A 70 19.82 -12.40 3.85
C ALA A 70 20.77 -11.78 2.80
N SER A 71 20.97 -12.46 1.67
CA SER A 71 21.68 -11.93 0.52
C SER A 71 20.96 -10.72 -0.07
N SER A 72 19.62 -10.75 -0.19
CA SER A 72 18.84 -9.60 -0.66
C SER A 72 19.07 -8.35 0.20
N VAL A 73 18.99 -8.49 1.53
CA VAL A 73 19.23 -7.39 2.47
C VAL A 73 20.65 -6.86 2.34
N LYS A 74 21.67 -7.74 2.30
CA LYS A 74 23.07 -7.33 2.15
C LYS A 74 23.32 -6.55 0.85
N THR A 75 22.71 -6.97 -0.26
CA THR A 75 22.82 -6.27 -1.54
C THR A 75 22.20 -4.87 -1.46
N LEU A 76 21.02 -4.73 -0.82
CA LEU A 76 20.41 -3.40 -0.66
C LEU A 76 21.15 -2.51 0.33
N GLU A 77 21.69 -3.04 1.44
CA GLU A 77 22.55 -2.29 2.37
C GLU A 77 23.84 -1.82 1.66
N ASN A 78 24.33 -2.56 0.67
CA ASN A 78 25.40 -2.09 -0.19
C ASN A 78 24.94 -0.98 -1.14
N ALA A 79 23.79 -1.16 -1.79
CA ALA A 79 23.21 -0.15 -2.69
C ALA A 79 22.93 1.16 -1.96
N GLU A 80 22.52 1.11 -0.70
CA GLU A 80 22.28 2.29 0.13
C GLU A 80 23.58 3.06 0.39
N ARG A 81 24.65 2.37 0.80
CA ARG A 81 25.98 2.99 0.98
C ARG A 81 26.54 3.56 -0.32
N THR A 82 26.40 2.84 -1.43
CA THR A 82 26.79 3.32 -2.76
C THR A 82 26.00 4.57 -3.12
N GLY A 83 24.68 4.56 -2.93
CA GLY A 83 23.82 5.70 -3.24
C GLY A 83 24.13 6.93 -2.39
N ARG A 84 24.41 6.77 -1.09
CA ARG A 84 24.88 7.88 -0.24
C ARG A 84 26.15 8.51 -0.80
N SER A 85 27.15 7.70 -1.13
CA SER A 85 28.42 8.19 -1.66
C SER A 85 28.27 8.90 -3.01
N VAL A 86 27.43 8.37 -3.90
CA VAL A 86 27.11 9.01 -5.19
C VAL A 86 26.45 10.37 -4.96
N LEU A 87 25.45 10.45 -4.06
CA LEU A 87 24.74 11.69 -3.81
C LEU A 87 25.62 12.76 -3.16
N GLN A 88 26.49 12.38 -2.22
CA GLN A 88 27.45 13.33 -1.64
C GLN A 88 28.40 13.90 -2.69
N ARG A 89 28.85 13.07 -3.63
CA ARG A 89 29.72 13.50 -4.73
C ARG A 89 28.99 14.41 -5.73
N GLU A 90 27.71 14.19 -5.99
CA GLU A 90 26.94 14.95 -6.98
C GLU A 90 26.27 16.20 -6.42
N LEU A 91 25.87 16.19 -5.15
CA LEU A 91 25.04 17.23 -4.52
C LEU A 91 25.72 17.94 -3.34
N GLY A 92 26.90 17.49 -2.92
CA GLY A 92 27.63 18.02 -1.76
C GLY A 92 27.49 17.15 -0.52
N ASP A 93 28.46 17.26 0.40
CA ASP A 93 28.52 16.46 1.61
C ASP A 93 27.32 16.71 2.57
N ASP A 94 26.72 17.89 2.47
CA ASP A 94 25.57 18.37 3.23
C ASP A 94 24.21 17.97 2.61
N CYS A 95 24.20 17.18 1.52
CA CYS A 95 22.97 16.79 0.82
C CYS A 95 21.98 15.97 1.68
N PHE A 96 22.41 15.45 2.83
CA PHE A 96 21.56 14.76 3.80
C PHE A 96 21.26 15.58 5.05
N ASP A 97 21.78 16.79 5.17
CA ASP A 97 21.62 17.66 6.34
C ASP A 97 20.32 18.45 6.24
N ASP A 98 19.64 18.62 7.39
CA ASP A 98 18.34 19.32 7.43
C ASP A 98 18.45 20.82 7.10
N ASP A 99 19.62 21.41 7.32
CA ASP A 99 19.94 22.81 7.00
C ASP A 99 20.49 22.97 5.57
N GLY A 100 20.72 21.86 4.85
CA GLY A 100 21.17 21.84 3.46
C GLY A 100 20.04 22.02 2.44
N GLU A 101 20.37 22.21 1.17
CA GLU A 101 19.37 22.50 0.12
C GLU A 101 18.58 21.26 -0.37
N SER A 102 19.11 20.07 -0.10
CA SER A 102 18.59 18.82 -0.68
C SER A 102 17.46 18.19 0.14
N VAL A 103 17.59 18.12 1.47
CA VAL A 103 16.57 17.51 2.35
C VAL A 103 15.23 18.23 2.19
N GLY A 104 14.15 17.46 2.07
CA GLY A 104 12.83 17.99 1.74
C GLY A 104 12.54 18.01 0.24
N ASN A 105 13.59 18.03 -0.60
CA ASN A 105 13.49 18.19 -2.05
C ASN A 105 13.91 16.93 -2.83
N PHE A 106 14.16 15.78 -2.17
CA PHE A 106 14.67 14.55 -2.81
C PHE A 106 13.81 14.02 -3.96
N TRP A 107 12.54 14.40 -4.07
CA TRP A 107 11.75 14.02 -5.24
C TRP A 107 11.97 14.93 -6.44
N MET A 108 12.23 16.20 -6.20
CA MET A 108 12.43 17.21 -7.24
C MET A 108 13.85 17.15 -7.82
N LEU A 109 14.81 16.69 -7.02
CA LEU A 109 16.14 16.31 -7.48
C LEU A 109 16.07 14.94 -8.16
N ILE A 110 16.47 14.84 -9.42
CA ILE A 110 16.34 13.59 -10.19
C ILE A 110 17.38 12.55 -9.72
N GLN A 111 18.56 13.03 -9.33
CA GLN A 111 19.70 12.24 -8.86
C GLN A 111 19.37 11.41 -7.62
N THR A 112 18.53 11.92 -6.72
CA THR A 112 18.15 11.28 -5.46
C THR A 112 17.10 10.17 -5.61
N ARG A 113 16.44 10.05 -6.76
CA ARG A 113 15.29 9.15 -6.92
C ARG A 113 15.62 7.65 -6.79
N PRO A 114 16.73 7.10 -7.32
CA PRO A 114 17.04 5.69 -7.12
C PRO A 114 17.48 5.42 -5.70
N TYR A 115 18.14 6.37 -5.04
CA TYR A 115 18.42 6.24 -3.61
C TYR A 115 17.11 6.09 -2.82
N MET A 116 16.10 6.92 -3.10
CA MET A 116 14.78 6.77 -2.50
C MET A 116 14.12 5.41 -2.82
N ARG A 117 14.31 4.86 -4.03
CA ARG A 117 13.87 3.50 -4.39
C ARG A 117 14.64 2.40 -3.63
N VAL A 118 15.94 2.59 -3.37
CA VAL A 118 16.73 1.69 -2.51
C VAL A 118 16.16 1.68 -1.10
N LEU A 119 15.88 2.86 -0.52
CA LEU A 119 15.26 2.95 0.81
C LEU A 119 13.90 2.26 0.86
N GLN A 120 13.04 2.46 -0.15
CA GLN A 120 11.75 1.77 -0.22
C GLN A 120 11.90 0.24 -0.28
N ALA A 121 12.87 -0.25 -1.05
CA ALA A 121 13.18 -1.67 -1.14
C ALA A 121 13.73 -2.22 0.18
N LEU A 122 14.56 -1.43 0.90
CA LEU A 122 15.07 -1.78 2.23
C LEU A 122 13.96 -1.87 3.26
N VAL A 123 13.03 -0.90 3.31
CA VAL A 123 11.86 -0.95 4.21
C VAL A 123 11.13 -2.29 4.05
N LYS A 124 10.88 -2.69 2.80
CA LYS A 124 10.24 -3.98 2.52
C LYS A 124 11.08 -5.18 2.99
N LEU A 125 12.35 -5.26 2.62
CA LEU A 125 13.16 -6.43 3.00
C LEU A 125 13.43 -6.51 4.51
N TYR A 126 13.61 -5.38 5.18
CA TYR A 126 13.70 -5.33 6.62
C TYR A 126 12.43 -5.82 7.28
N TRP A 127 11.26 -5.39 6.79
CA TRP A 127 9.97 -5.90 7.26
C TRP A 127 9.85 -7.42 7.08
N ASP A 128 10.10 -7.91 5.86
CA ASP A 128 9.98 -9.34 5.50
C ASP A 128 10.96 -10.23 6.29
N THR A 129 12.05 -9.66 6.79
CA THR A 129 13.06 -10.35 7.63
C THR A 129 12.89 -10.10 9.12
N GLY A 130 11.81 -9.45 9.55
CA GLY A 130 11.53 -9.17 10.96
C GLY A 130 12.41 -8.10 11.61
N LYS A 131 13.18 -7.34 10.81
CA LYS A 131 14.03 -6.23 11.27
C LYS A 131 13.20 -4.94 11.37
N TYR A 132 12.19 -4.96 12.24
CA TYR A 132 11.18 -3.89 12.31
C TYR A 132 11.76 -2.51 12.64
N ASP A 133 12.73 -2.43 13.55
CA ASP A 133 13.39 -1.16 13.91
C ASP A 133 14.08 -0.53 12.70
N LYS A 134 14.85 -1.32 11.95
CA LYS A 134 15.49 -0.84 10.72
C LYS A 134 14.48 -0.42 9.66
N ALA A 135 13.37 -1.14 9.51
CA ALA A 135 12.31 -0.77 8.59
C ALA A 135 11.67 0.57 9.00
N CYS A 136 11.43 0.76 10.30
CA CYS A 136 10.90 2.00 10.86
C CYS A 136 11.85 3.18 10.66
N ASP A 137 13.12 3.04 11.01
CA ASP A 137 14.12 4.11 10.82
C ASP A 137 14.25 4.49 9.34
N THR A 138 14.29 3.49 8.46
CA THR A 138 14.40 3.71 7.00
C THR A 138 13.18 4.44 6.44
N ILE A 139 11.95 4.06 6.83
CA ILE A 139 10.75 4.74 6.32
C ILE A 139 10.61 6.15 6.89
N LEU A 140 11.03 6.39 8.14
CA LEU A 140 11.06 7.73 8.72
C LEU A 140 12.08 8.63 8.01
N GLU A 141 13.25 8.09 7.66
CA GLU A 141 14.23 8.79 6.83
C GLU A 141 13.64 9.16 5.46
N MET A 142 12.92 8.24 4.81
CA MET A 142 12.23 8.56 3.55
C MET A 142 11.25 9.74 3.70
N MET A 143 10.51 9.81 4.81
CA MET A 143 9.57 10.92 5.07
C MET A 143 10.30 12.24 5.38
N ARG A 144 11.49 12.19 6.00
CA ARG A 144 12.35 13.35 6.22
C ARG A 144 12.90 13.89 4.91
N LEU A 145 13.47 13.02 4.07
CA LEU A 145 14.08 13.35 2.79
C LEU A 145 13.04 13.81 1.75
N CYS A 146 11.86 13.18 1.75
CA CYS A 146 10.76 13.45 0.83
C CYS A 146 9.42 13.65 1.58
N PRO A 147 9.21 14.82 2.24
CA PRO A 147 7.99 15.15 2.97
C PRO A 147 6.72 15.10 2.12
N GLY A 148 6.84 15.40 0.83
CA GLY A 148 5.74 15.34 -0.14
C GLY A 148 5.19 13.94 -0.37
N ASP A 149 5.84 12.90 0.17
CA ASP A 149 5.42 11.51 0.11
C ASP A 149 5.08 11.04 -1.32
N ASN A 150 5.93 11.44 -2.27
CA ASN A 150 5.73 11.13 -3.69
C ASN A 150 5.77 9.62 -3.99
N MET A 151 6.27 8.82 -3.05
CA MET A 151 6.33 7.36 -3.14
C MET A 151 5.17 6.65 -2.40
N GLY A 152 4.29 7.40 -1.73
CA GLY A 152 3.14 6.84 -1.00
C GLY A 152 3.53 6.03 0.25
N SER A 153 4.68 6.31 0.84
CA SER A 153 5.18 5.66 2.06
C SER A 153 4.34 6.02 3.29
N ARG A 154 3.66 7.18 3.33
CA ARG A 154 2.91 7.63 4.53
C ARG A 154 1.86 6.63 5.01
N PHE A 155 1.28 5.84 4.09
CA PHE A 155 0.19 4.91 4.40
C PHE A 155 0.59 3.76 5.33
N SER A 156 1.89 3.47 5.43
CA SER A 156 2.40 2.39 6.29
C SER A 156 3.23 2.89 7.48
N VAL A 157 3.62 4.17 7.54
CA VAL A 157 4.48 4.71 8.63
C VAL A 157 3.86 4.46 10.01
N GLY A 158 2.56 4.69 10.17
CA GLY A 158 1.86 4.41 11.43
C GLY A 158 2.03 2.95 11.89
N THR A 159 1.88 1.99 10.98
CA THR A 159 2.11 0.57 11.26
C THR A 159 3.56 0.26 11.63
N HIS A 160 4.54 0.89 10.98
CA HIS A 160 5.96 0.70 11.31
C HIS A 160 6.27 1.24 12.72
N LEU A 161 5.76 2.42 13.07
CA LEU A 161 5.90 2.98 14.42
C LEU A 161 5.22 2.09 15.48
N ILE A 162 4.03 1.55 15.19
CA ILE A 162 3.33 0.59 16.06
C ILE A 162 4.16 -0.68 16.27
N SER A 163 4.81 -1.19 15.22
CA SER A 163 5.65 -2.39 15.31
C SER A 163 6.85 -2.21 16.25
N CYS A 164 7.34 -0.98 16.38
CA CYS A 164 8.38 -0.58 17.32
C CYS A 164 7.83 -0.11 18.68
N LYS A 165 6.53 -0.32 18.97
CA LYS A 165 5.83 0.14 20.19
C LYS A 165 5.88 1.66 20.41
N ARG A 166 6.17 2.44 19.37
CA ARG A 166 6.18 3.91 19.41
C ARG A 166 4.76 4.46 19.20
N TYR A 167 3.83 4.07 20.09
CA TYR A 167 2.41 4.36 19.92
C TYR A 167 2.07 5.85 19.93
N ALA A 168 2.74 6.64 20.78
CA ALA A 168 2.55 8.09 20.82
C ALA A 168 2.96 8.76 19.49
N ASP A 169 4.11 8.36 18.94
CA ASP A 169 4.63 8.85 17.67
C ASP A 169 3.76 8.41 16.50
N ALA A 170 3.27 7.16 16.51
CA ALA A 170 2.33 6.65 15.51
C ALA A 170 1.04 7.48 15.50
N LEU A 171 0.49 7.77 16.68
CA LEU A 171 -0.71 8.60 16.82
C LEU A 171 -0.45 10.03 16.36
N PHE A 172 0.67 10.63 16.77
CA PHE A 172 1.04 11.97 16.33
C PHE A 172 1.17 12.04 14.81
N PHE A 173 1.88 11.09 14.20
CA PHE A 173 2.05 11.01 12.75
C PHE A 173 0.70 10.94 12.04
N CYS A 174 -0.18 10.05 12.47
CA CYS A 174 -1.51 9.93 11.90
C CYS A 174 -2.32 11.23 12.06
N GLN A 175 -2.24 11.89 13.22
CA GLN A 175 -2.91 13.19 13.44
C GLN A 175 -2.43 14.26 12.46
N GLN A 176 -1.12 14.34 12.21
CA GLN A 176 -0.56 15.30 11.25
C GLN A 176 -1.11 15.10 9.84
N TRP A 177 -1.19 13.84 9.40
CA TRP A 177 -1.69 13.48 8.07
C TRP A 177 -3.22 13.46 7.95
N LEU A 178 -3.96 13.60 9.06
CA LEU A 178 -5.42 13.73 9.10
C LEU A 178 -5.88 15.20 9.23
N THR A 179 -4.96 16.16 9.25
CA THR A 179 -5.29 17.59 9.22
C THR A 179 -5.94 18.00 7.90
N GLU A 180 -6.66 19.14 7.88
CA GLU A 180 -7.25 19.68 6.66
C GLU A 180 -6.16 20.11 5.66
N GLU A 181 -5.05 20.64 6.18
CA GLU A 181 -3.88 21.02 5.40
C GLU A 181 -3.29 19.82 4.65
N ALA A 182 -3.05 18.70 5.34
CA ALA A 182 -2.44 17.52 4.74
C ALA A 182 -3.42 16.69 3.91
N ASN A 183 -4.57 16.31 4.49
CA ASN A 183 -5.51 15.41 3.83
C ASN A 183 -6.39 16.14 2.80
N GLY A 184 -6.77 17.38 3.07
CA GLY A 184 -7.65 18.17 2.19
C GLY A 184 -6.88 18.91 1.11
N LYS A 185 -5.85 19.68 1.48
CA LYS A 185 -5.09 20.54 0.56
C LYS A 185 -3.81 19.89 0.00
N GLY A 186 -3.42 18.71 0.50
CA GLY A 186 -2.21 18.02 0.07
C GLY A 186 -0.91 18.69 0.52
N VAL A 187 -0.96 19.57 1.53
CA VAL A 187 0.22 20.24 2.07
C VAL A 187 0.91 19.29 3.06
N PRO A 188 2.13 18.80 2.77
CA PRO A 188 2.79 17.84 3.63
C PRO A 188 3.08 18.44 5.01
N PRO A 189 2.89 17.69 6.12
CA PRO A 189 3.27 18.17 7.44
C PRO A 189 4.79 18.40 7.54
N PRO A 190 5.27 19.17 8.52
CA PRO A 190 6.69 19.39 8.75
C PRO A 190 7.47 18.07 8.84
N ARG A 191 8.57 17.97 8.07
CA ARG A 191 9.39 16.75 7.92
C ARG A 191 8.58 15.49 7.57
N GLY A 192 7.53 15.64 6.76
CA GLY A 192 6.65 14.54 6.38
C GLY A 192 5.86 13.97 7.54
N GLY A 193 5.67 14.73 8.63
CA GLY A 193 4.99 14.28 9.86
C GLY A 193 5.92 13.60 10.87
N THR A 194 7.24 13.60 10.65
CA THR A 194 8.22 12.97 11.55
C THR A 194 8.81 13.93 12.58
N ALA A 195 8.39 15.21 12.59
CA ALA A 195 8.72 16.15 13.64
C ALA A 195 7.92 15.85 14.93
N PHE A 196 8.19 14.69 15.54
CA PHE A 196 7.38 14.10 16.60
C PHE A 196 7.22 15.02 17.82
N LYS A 197 5.98 15.09 18.31
CA LYS A 197 5.58 15.76 19.54
C LYS A 197 4.53 14.90 20.25
N ALA A 198 4.14 15.31 21.45
CA ALA A 198 3.03 14.67 22.14
C ALA A 198 1.74 14.73 21.29
N PRO A 199 1.07 13.59 21.04
CA PRO A 199 -0.22 13.59 20.36
C PRO A 199 -1.30 14.22 21.24
N HIS A 200 -2.36 14.74 20.63
CA HIS A 200 -3.49 15.31 21.37
C HIS A 200 -4.61 14.29 21.58
N ARG A 201 -5.44 14.48 22.62
CA ARG A 201 -6.61 13.63 22.93
C ARG A 201 -7.92 14.06 22.28
N ASN A 202 -7.93 15.23 21.64
CA ASN A 202 -9.15 15.80 21.09
C ASN A 202 -9.76 14.89 20.02
N THR A 203 -11.07 14.75 20.08
CA THR A 203 -11.88 14.14 19.03
C THR A 203 -12.08 15.11 17.87
N MET A 204 -12.37 14.56 16.70
CA MET A 204 -12.76 15.32 15.53
C MET A 204 -14.22 15.74 15.66
N ALA A 205 -14.56 16.92 15.14
CA ALA A 205 -15.96 17.33 15.11
C ALA A 205 -16.78 16.38 14.20
N VAL A 206 -18.00 16.01 14.61
CA VAL A 206 -18.88 15.09 13.85
C VAL A 206 -19.13 15.53 12.41
N LYS A 207 -19.25 16.84 12.15
CA LYS A 207 -19.37 17.38 10.78
C LYS A 207 -18.14 17.05 9.93
N LYS A 208 -16.95 17.06 10.55
CA LYS A 208 -15.71 16.68 9.89
C LYS A 208 -15.69 15.18 9.59
N GLU A 209 -16.23 14.29 10.45
CA GLU A 209 -16.28 12.82 10.19
C GLU A 209 -16.87 12.46 8.81
N LYS A 210 -17.90 13.19 8.35
CA LYS A 210 -18.57 12.92 7.05
C LYS A 210 -17.67 13.17 5.83
N GLY A 211 -16.58 13.93 5.96
CA GLY A 211 -15.65 14.22 4.88
C GLY A 211 -14.56 13.16 4.67
N TYR A 212 -14.46 12.15 5.55
CA TYR A 212 -13.34 11.20 5.56
C TYR A 212 -13.60 9.91 4.79
N ASP A 213 -14.70 9.80 4.05
CA ASP A 213 -15.03 8.60 3.27
C ASP A 213 -13.95 8.29 2.19
N TRP A 214 -13.20 9.32 1.76
CA TRP A 214 -12.06 9.22 0.83
C TRP A 214 -10.69 9.22 1.51
N THR A 215 -10.64 9.29 2.83
CA THR A 215 -9.38 9.31 3.57
C THR A 215 -8.71 7.94 3.50
N PRO A 216 -7.39 7.88 3.27
CA PRO A 216 -6.63 6.64 3.26
C PRO A 216 -6.79 5.85 4.57
N THR A 217 -7.48 4.72 4.50
CA THR A 217 -7.90 3.96 5.69
C THR A 217 -6.76 3.36 6.49
N GLY A 218 -5.60 3.12 5.88
CA GLY A 218 -4.40 2.70 6.61
C GLY A 218 -3.98 3.68 7.71
N ILE A 219 -4.16 4.99 7.49
CA ILE A 219 -3.86 6.03 8.48
C ILE A 219 -4.90 6.00 9.61
N LEU A 220 -6.19 5.89 9.28
CA LEU A 220 -7.27 5.83 10.27
C LEU A 220 -7.17 4.59 11.17
N TYR A 221 -6.91 3.42 10.58
CA TYR A 221 -6.72 2.19 11.36
C TYR A 221 -5.46 2.26 12.24
N SER A 222 -4.37 2.84 11.72
CA SER A 222 -3.15 3.06 12.53
C SER A 222 -3.41 4.05 13.66
N ALA A 223 -4.16 5.13 13.42
CA ALA A 223 -4.56 6.09 14.47
C ALA A 223 -5.40 5.42 15.56
N ALA A 224 -6.36 4.57 15.17
CA ALA A 224 -7.19 3.81 16.09
C ALA A 224 -6.34 2.89 16.98
N LEU A 225 -5.47 2.06 16.38
CA LEU A 225 -4.56 1.18 17.12
C LEU A 225 -3.62 1.95 18.03
N ALA A 226 -2.98 3.01 17.51
CA ALA A 226 -2.02 3.80 18.26
C ALA A 226 -2.68 4.51 19.45
N SER A 227 -3.86 5.10 19.24
CA SER A 227 -4.65 5.73 20.31
C SER A 227 -5.08 4.70 21.37
N PHE A 228 -5.56 3.52 20.95
CA PHE A 228 -5.91 2.43 21.86
C PHE A 228 -4.70 1.90 22.65
N LYS A 229 -3.57 1.63 22.00
CA LYS A 229 -2.37 1.14 22.69
C LYS A 229 -1.72 2.20 23.59
N HIS A 230 -1.88 3.49 23.26
CA HIS A 230 -1.31 4.57 24.06
C HIS A 230 -2.19 4.96 25.26
N TRP A 231 -3.52 5.03 25.08
CA TRP A 231 -4.45 5.58 26.07
C TRP A 231 -5.62 4.66 26.44
N GLY A 232 -5.66 3.45 25.87
CA GLY A 232 -6.74 2.50 26.06
C GLY A 232 -8.00 2.84 25.27
N ASP A 233 -9.08 2.18 25.65
CA ASP A 233 -10.40 2.42 25.08
C ASP A 233 -10.95 3.78 25.55
N CYS A 234 -10.97 4.76 24.66
CA CYS A 234 -11.41 6.12 24.93
C CYS A 234 -12.20 6.68 23.75
N GLU A 235 -12.84 7.83 23.93
CA GLU A 235 -13.67 8.45 22.89
C GLU A 235 -12.93 8.62 21.56
N GLN A 236 -11.65 9.04 21.61
CA GLN A 236 -10.84 9.24 20.43
C GLN A 236 -10.48 7.92 19.72
N SER A 237 -10.04 6.90 20.45
CA SER A 237 -9.70 5.60 19.84
C SER A 237 -10.94 4.96 19.20
N ARG A 238 -12.11 5.06 19.85
CA ARG A 238 -13.40 4.63 19.29
C ARG A 238 -13.78 5.43 18.04
N GLN A 239 -13.58 6.75 18.04
CA GLN A 239 -13.90 7.59 16.88
C GLN A 239 -13.05 7.23 15.66
N TYR A 240 -11.73 7.07 15.82
CA TYR A 240 -10.87 6.62 14.72
C TYR A 240 -11.26 5.22 14.23
N LEU A 241 -11.57 4.31 15.15
CA LEU A 241 -12.00 2.95 14.80
C LEU A 241 -13.31 2.96 13.99
N LYS A 242 -14.31 3.74 14.41
CA LYS A 242 -15.57 3.94 13.70
C LYS A 242 -15.34 4.48 12.29
N MET A 243 -14.53 5.52 12.15
CA MET A 243 -14.21 6.12 10.85
C MET A 243 -13.51 5.11 9.93
N ALA A 244 -12.52 4.39 10.45
CA ALA A 244 -11.79 3.38 9.70
C ALA A 244 -12.68 2.22 9.24
N ALA A 245 -13.54 1.71 10.14
CA ALA A 245 -14.46 0.62 9.88
C ALA A 245 -15.51 0.99 8.82
N LYS A 246 -16.03 2.22 8.87
CA LYS A 246 -16.97 2.74 7.86
C LYS A 246 -16.31 2.90 6.50
N ALA A 247 -15.11 3.48 6.45
CA ALA A 247 -14.43 3.79 5.20
C ALA A 247 -13.88 2.53 4.50
N ASN A 248 -13.34 1.55 5.24
CA ASN A 248 -12.90 0.27 4.67
C ASN A 248 -13.19 -0.90 5.63
N PRO A 249 -14.40 -1.49 5.58
CA PRO A 249 -14.77 -2.60 6.46
C PRO A 249 -14.00 -3.89 6.15
N ASN A 250 -13.31 -3.99 5.01
CA ASN A 250 -12.61 -5.22 4.60
C ASN A 250 -11.47 -5.61 5.56
N VAL A 251 -10.88 -4.64 6.27
CA VAL A 251 -9.84 -4.90 7.27
C VAL A 251 -10.43 -5.67 8.44
N LEU A 252 -11.43 -5.11 9.12
CA LEU A 252 -12.05 -5.75 10.29
C LEU A 252 -12.88 -6.98 9.94
N LEU A 253 -13.47 -7.05 8.73
CA LEU A 253 -14.09 -8.28 8.23
C LEU A 253 -13.11 -9.46 8.21
N LYS A 254 -11.86 -9.22 7.79
CA LYS A 254 -10.82 -10.25 7.73
C LYS A 254 -10.27 -10.59 9.12
N VAL A 255 -10.00 -9.58 9.95
CA VAL A 255 -9.50 -9.77 11.33
C VAL A 255 -10.51 -10.53 12.18
N LEU A 256 -11.74 -10.03 12.28
CA LEU A 256 -12.77 -10.62 13.15
C LEU A 256 -13.29 -11.95 12.59
N GLY A 257 -13.22 -12.13 11.27
CA GLY A 257 -13.47 -13.41 10.60
C GLY A 257 -12.32 -14.42 10.70
N ASN A 258 -11.23 -14.12 11.43
CA ASN A 258 -10.04 -14.98 11.57
C ASN A 258 -9.44 -15.42 10.22
N VAL A 259 -9.49 -14.57 9.20
CA VAL A 259 -8.90 -14.85 7.90
C VAL A 259 -7.38 -14.83 8.02
N LYS A 260 -6.68 -15.80 7.42
CA LYS A 260 -5.21 -15.87 7.45
C LYS A 260 -4.57 -14.56 6.93
N LYS A 261 -3.51 -14.11 7.61
CA LYS A 261 -2.69 -12.97 7.21
C LYS A 261 -2.20 -13.09 5.76
N PRO A 262 -2.29 -12.03 4.94
CA PRO A 262 -1.70 -12.02 3.61
C PRO A 262 -0.19 -12.28 3.66
N SER A 263 0.34 -12.98 2.66
CA SER A 263 1.79 -13.25 2.57
C SER A 263 2.59 -12.12 1.90
N GLY A 264 1.92 -11.07 1.43
CA GLY A 264 2.56 -9.96 0.73
C GLY A 264 1.57 -8.89 0.27
N PHE A 265 2.12 -7.80 -0.21
CA PHE A 265 1.36 -6.73 -0.86
C PHE A 265 0.57 -7.24 -2.08
N ASN A 266 -0.54 -6.56 -2.35
CA ASN A 266 -1.37 -6.78 -3.51
C ASN A 266 -0.70 -6.26 -4.79
N ASN A 267 -0.83 -7.06 -5.86
CA ASN A 267 -0.32 -6.76 -7.20
C ASN A 267 -1.42 -6.33 -8.19
N SER A 268 -2.69 -6.33 -7.78
CA SER A 268 -3.81 -5.87 -8.60
C SER A 268 -3.97 -4.34 -8.53
N PRO A 269 -4.62 -3.71 -9.53
CA PRO A 269 -4.99 -2.31 -9.44
C PRO A 269 -5.77 -2.04 -8.15
N ARG A 270 -5.41 -0.96 -7.46
CA ARG A 270 -6.05 -0.55 -6.21
C ARG A 270 -7.29 0.27 -6.51
N SER A 271 -8.33 0.07 -5.71
CA SER A 271 -9.43 1.02 -5.57
C SER A 271 -9.29 1.70 -4.21
N PRO A 272 -9.50 3.03 -4.11
CA PRO A 272 -9.42 3.72 -2.83
C PRO A 272 -10.28 3.03 -1.78
N ASN A 273 -9.69 2.67 -0.64
CA ASN A 273 -10.38 2.00 0.46
C ASN A 273 -11.02 0.64 0.07
N GLY A 274 -10.47 0.00 -0.97
CA GLY A 274 -10.88 -1.31 -1.45
C GLY A 274 -10.29 -2.50 -0.68
N PRO A 275 -10.64 -3.73 -1.11
CA PRO A 275 -10.08 -4.96 -0.54
C PRO A 275 -8.58 -5.13 -0.80
N GLU A 276 -8.06 -4.55 -1.89
CA GLU A 276 -6.64 -4.48 -2.22
C GLU A 276 -5.86 -3.63 -1.22
N ASP A 277 -6.35 -2.44 -0.90
CA ASP A 277 -5.76 -1.55 0.11
C ASP A 277 -5.80 -2.21 1.50
N ALA A 278 -6.92 -2.88 1.83
CA ALA A 278 -7.04 -3.64 3.07
C ALA A 278 -6.02 -4.78 3.15
N GLN A 279 -5.70 -5.44 2.03
CA GLN A 279 -4.66 -6.48 2.01
C GLN A 279 -3.28 -5.91 2.31
N ASP A 280 -2.92 -4.77 1.71
CA ASP A 280 -1.63 -4.12 1.95
C ASP A 280 -1.48 -3.69 3.41
N TYR A 281 -2.55 -3.13 3.99
CA TYR A 281 -2.57 -2.78 5.41
C TYR A 281 -2.45 -4.01 6.31
N LEU A 282 -3.20 -5.09 6.05
CA LEU A 282 -3.17 -6.31 6.85
C LEU A 282 -1.87 -7.10 6.72
N TYR A 283 -1.19 -7.03 5.56
CA TYR A 283 0.15 -7.58 5.41
C TYR A 283 1.11 -7.06 6.49
N LEU A 284 0.99 -5.78 6.83
CA LEU A 284 1.84 -5.12 7.82
C LEU A 284 1.26 -5.15 9.23
N SER A 285 -0.07 -5.16 9.40
CA SER A 285 -0.68 -4.84 10.71
C SER A 285 -1.50 -5.95 11.34
N GLN A 286 -1.82 -7.03 10.61
CA GLN A 286 -2.85 -7.97 11.07
C GLN A 286 -2.52 -8.59 12.43
N ASP A 287 -1.26 -8.89 12.72
CA ASP A 287 -0.88 -9.50 14.00
C ASP A 287 -1.23 -8.60 15.20
N PHE A 288 -1.09 -7.27 15.05
CA PHE A 288 -1.48 -6.31 16.10
C PHE A 288 -3.00 -6.29 16.34
N TRP A 289 -3.79 -6.48 15.29
CA TRP A 289 -5.24 -6.60 15.38
C TRP A 289 -5.71 -7.93 15.98
N MET A 290 -4.85 -8.95 15.94
CA MET A 290 -5.12 -10.28 16.51
C MET A 290 -4.71 -10.38 17.99
N GLU A 291 -4.08 -9.35 18.57
CA GLU A 291 -3.82 -9.31 20.01
C GLU A 291 -5.15 -9.34 20.78
N PRO A 292 -5.31 -10.15 21.86
CA PRO A 292 -6.61 -10.37 22.49
C PRO A 292 -7.32 -9.11 22.96
N ASP A 293 -6.59 -8.13 23.48
CA ASP A 293 -7.14 -6.84 23.93
C ASP A 293 -7.69 -6.03 22.76
N VAL A 294 -6.95 -5.93 21.65
CA VAL A 294 -7.34 -5.23 20.44
C VAL A 294 -8.50 -5.93 19.73
N TRP A 295 -8.41 -7.25 19.62
CA TRP A 295 -9.43 -8.06 18.95
C TRP A 295 -10.76 -7.93 19.67
N ASN A 296 -10.77 -8.10 21.01
CA ASN A 296 -11.99 -7.96 21.82
C ASN A 296 -12.55 -6.54 21.74
N TRP A 297 -11.69 -5.52 21.85
CA TRP A 297 -12.09 -4.12 21.72
C TRP A 297 -12.78 -3.83 20.38
N ALA A 298 -12.19 -4.30 19.27
CA ALA A 298 -12.78 -4.13 17.95
C ALA A 298 -14.06 -4.96 17.75
N ASN A 299 -14.08 -6.20 18.24
CA ASN A 299 -15.22 -7.11 18.12
C ASN A 299 -16.44 -6.60 18.89
N ASP A 300 -16.25 -6.04 20.08
CA ASP A 300 -17.34 -5.60 20.95
C ASP A 300 -17.83 -4.18 20.61
N ASN A 301 -17.08 -3.44 19.79
CA ASN A 301 -17.43 -2.08 19.39
C ASN A 301 -18.71 -2.04 18.52
N PRO A 302 -19.75 -1.28 18.91
CA PRO A 302 -21.03 -1.24 18.19
C PRO A 302 -20.94 -0.61 16.79
N ASP A 303 -20.08 0.39 16.59
CA ASP A 303 -19.86 1.01 15.28
C ASP A 303 -19.16 0.04 14.33
N VAL A 304 -18.20 -0.75 14.83
CA VAL A 304 -17.59 -1.84 14.06
C VAL A 304 -18.65 -2.85 13.67
N LYS A 305 -19.44 -3.37 14.62
CA LYS A 305 -20.54 -4.31 14.34
C LYS A 305 -21.53 -3.76 13.32
N ALA A 306 -21.80 -2.44 13.34
CA ALA A 306 -22.62 -1.77 12.33
C ALA A 306 -21.99 -1.81 10.93
N ALA A 307 -20.68 -1.66 10.82
CA ALA A 307 -19.95 -1.66 9.55
C ALA A 307 -19.74 -3.07 8.97
N VAL A 308 -19.50 -4.08 9.82
CA VAL A 308 -19.04 -5.41 9.35
C VAL A 308 -20.15 -6.47 9.29
N LEU A 309 -21.11 -6.48 10.22
CA LEU A 309 -22.13 -7.54 10.27
C LEU A 309 -23.09 -7.41 9.08
N LYS A 310 -23.28 -8.52 8.36
CA LYS A 310 -24.13 -8.56 7.17
C LYS A 310 -25.57 -8.84 7.53
N VAL A 311 -26.46 -8.30 6.71
CA VAL A 311 -27.88 -8.67 6.67
C VAL A 311 -28.08 -9.62 5.51
N CYS A 312 -28.94 -10.62 5.70
CA CYS A 312 -29.30 -11.58 4.66
C CYS A 312 -29.79 -10.82 3.42
N SER A 313 -29.22 -11.15 2.25
CA SER A 313 -29.51 -10.46 1.00
C SER A 313 -30.89 -10.82 0.42
N ARG A 314 -31.59 -11.80 0.99
CA ARG A 314 -32.98 -12.10 0.64
C ARG A 314 -33.89 -10.98 1.20
N PRO A 315 -34.68 -10.27 0.35
CA PRO A 315 -35.46 -9.10 0.77
C PRO A 315 -36.35 -9.34 2.00
N ASP A 316 -37.06 -10.48 2.03
CA ASP A 316 -38.05 -10.76 3.09
C ASP A 316 -37.47 -11.52 4.30
N CYS A 317 -36.15 -11.61 4.45
CA CYS A 317 -35.54 -12.33 5.57
C CYS A 317 -35.23 -11.39 6.74
N GLY A 318 -34.50 -10.29 6.49
CA GLY A 318 -34.09 -9.35 7.53
C GLY A 318 -33.11 -9.88 8.58
N ALA A 319 -32.74 -11.16 8.54
CA ALA A 319 -31.80 -11.76 9.49
C ALA A 319 -30.43 -11.08 9.40
N ARG A 320 -29.85 -10.77 10.56
CA ARG A 320 -28.55 -10.13 10.68
C ARG A 320 -27.55 -11.06 11.37
N GLU A 321 -26.32 -11.07 10.89
CA GLU A 321 -25.21 -11.80 11.52
C GLU A 321 -25.05 -11.36 12.98
N VAL A 322 -24.72 -12.31 13.85
CA VAL A 322 -24.30 -12.03 15.23
C VAL A 322 -22.78 -12.02 15.32
N ARG A 323 -22.12 -12.84 14.49
CA ARG A 323 -20.66 -12.93 14.38
C ARG A 323 -20.21 -12.63 12.96
N VAL A 324 -19.04 -12.02 12.83
CA VAL A 324 -18.46 -11.69 11.52
C VAL A 324 -18.24 -12.95 10.70
N ALA A 325 -18.64 -12.90 9.43
CA ALA A 325 -18.48 -13.99 8.46
C ALA A 325 -19.24 -15.29 8.83
N GLU A 326 -20.33 -15.16 9.59
CA GLU A 326 -21.25 -16.25 9.90
C GLU A 326 -22.05 -16.70 8.66
N TYR A 327 -22.42 -15.76 7.79
CA TYR A 327 -23.24 -16.03 6.61
C TYR A 327 -22.39 -16.50 5.43
N LYS A 328 -22.96 -17.41 4.64
CA LYS A 328 -22.32 -17.88 3.41
C LYS A 328 -22.49 -16.82 2.33
N ARG A 329 -21.39 -16.46 1.68
CA ARG A 329 -21.39 -15.58 0.50
C ARG A 329 -21.64 -16.38 -0.77
N CYS A 330 -22.27 -15.76 -1.76
CA CYS A 330 -22.32 -16.32 -3.10
C CYS A 330 -20.89 -16.62 -3.59
N SER A 331 -20.58 -17.88 -3.90
CA SER A 331 -19.23 -18.31 -4.31
C SER A 331 -18.80 -17.73 -5.65
N ALA A 332 -19.74 -17.20 -6.43
CA ALA A 332 -19.52 -16.71 -7.78
C ALA A 332 -19.18 -15.21 -7.82
N CYS A 333 -20.01 -14.35 -7.20
CA CYS A 333 -19.78 -12.90 -7.18
C CYS A 333 -19.20 -12.39 -5.85
N HIS A 334 -19.43 -13.12 -4.76
CA HIS A 334 -19.18 -12.70 -3.38
C HIS A 334 -19.90 -11.42 -2.93
N LEU A 335 -20.81 -10.83 -3.71
CA LEU A 335 -21.47 -9.56 -3.36
C LEU A 335 -22.59 -9.73 -2.33
N VAL A 336 -23.28 -10.87 -2.36
CA VAL A 336 -24.43 -11.16 -1.48
C VAL A 336 -24.06 -12.21 -0.43
N SER A 337 -24.75 -12.16 0.71
CA SER A 337 -24.59 -13.08 1.83
C SER A 337 -25.94 -13.58 2.30
N TYR A 338 -26.06 -14.88 2.58
CA TYR A 338 -27.31 -15.50 3.00
C TYR A 338 -27.16 -16.19 4.35
N CYS A 339 -28.16 -16.03 5.22
CA CYS A 339 -28.20 -16.70 6.52
C CYS A 339 -28.35 -18.23 6.38
N SER A 340 -28.87 -18.71 5.25
CA SER A 340 -29.04 -20.14 4.99
C SER A 340 -29.02 -20.45 3.49
N VAL A 341 -28.78 -21.73 3.17
CA VAL A 341 -28.88 -22.25 1.79
C VAL A 341 -30.31 -22.12 1.25
N ALA A 342 -31.33 -22.21 2.11
CA ALA A 342 -32.72 -22.00 1.72
C ALA A 342 -32.93 -20.57 1.22
N CYS A 343 -32.48 -19.56 1.98
CA CYS A 343 -32.59 -18.16 1.55
C CYS A 343 -31.84 -17.88 0.25
N GLN A 344 -30.68 -18.53 0.02
CA GLN A 344 -29.97 -18.43 -1.25
C GLN A 344 -30.77 -19.01 -2.42
N LYS A 345 -31.39 -20.18 -2.23
CA LYS A 345 -32.21 -20.84 -3.26
C LYS A 345 -33.44 -20.00 -3.61
N ASP A 346 -34.12 -19.48 -2.60
CA ASP A 346 -35.32 -18.64 -2.77
C ASP A 346 -34.99 -17.36 -3.56
N ASP A 347 -33.83 -16.74 -3.31
CA ASP A 347 -33.40 -15.51 -3.96
C ASP A 347 -32.73 -15.71 -5.33
N TRP A 348 -32.45 -16.96 -5.72
CA TRP A 348 -31.57 -17.26 -6.84
C TRP A 348 -32.07 -16.74 -8.19
N SER A 349 -33.38 -16.80 -8.44
CA SER A 349 -33.99 -16.30 -9.68
C SER A 349 -33.73 -14.80 -9.88
N ARG A 350 -33.73 -14.02 -8.80
CA ARG A 350 -33.43 -12.57 -8.78
C ARG A 350 -31.93 -12.30 -8.83
N HIS A 351 -31.13 -13.02 -8.06
CA HIS A 351 -29.69 -12.76 -7.95
C HIS A 351 -28.87 -13.22 -9.17
N LYS A 352 -29.26 -14.33 -9.82
CA LYS A 352 -28.48 -14.97 -10.90
C LYS A 352 -28.12 -14.02 -12.06
N PRO A 353 -29.04 -13.16 -12.58
CA PRO A 353 -28.71 -12.21 -13.64
C PRO A 353 -27.60 -11.23 -13.22
N GLU A 354 -27.77 -10.55 -12.08
CA GLU A 354 -26.80 -9.60 -11.53
C GLU A 354 -25.45 -10.26 -11.24
N CYS A 355 -25.47 -11.48 -10.68
CA CYS A 355 -24.28 -12.26 -10.41
C CYS A 355 -23.48 -12.56 -11.68
N SER A 356 -24.17 -12.94 -12.76
CA SER A 356 -23.56 -13.24 -14.05
C SER A 356 -22.93 -12.00 -14.67
N GLU A 357 -23.67 -10.89 -14.68
CA GLU A 357 -23.20 -9.62 -15.24
C GLU A 357 -21.99 -9.07 -14.48
N TYR A 358 -22.00 -9.11 -13.15
CA TYR A 358 -20.85 -8.70 -12.34
C TYR A 358 -19.59 -9.51 -12.66
N LYS A 359 -19.74 -10.84 -12.85
CA LYS A 359 -18.61 -11.70 -13.22
C LYS A 359 -18.01 -11.30 -14.57
N LYS A 360 -18.85 -10.98 -15.56
CA LYS A 360 -18.39 -10.50 -16.87
C LYS A 360 -17.63 -9.18 -16.72
N ARG A 361 -18.22 -8.20 -16.02
CA ARG A 361 -17.58 -6.91 -15.72
C ARG A 361 -16.21 -7.08 -15.07
N LYS A 362 -16.12 -7.90 -14.03
CA LYS A 362 -14.87 -8.15 -13.29
C LYS A 362 -13.81 -8.84 -14.17
N ALA A 363 -14.22 -9.78 -15.01
CA ALA A 363 -13.32 -10.45 -15.95
C ALA A 363 -12.77 -9.47 -17.00
N SER A 364 -13.62 -8.59 -17.55
CA SER A 364 -13.21 -7.56 -18.52
C SER A 364 -12.22 -6.56 -17.91
N VAL A 365 -12.52 -6.00 -16.73
CA VAL A 365 -11.61 -5.07 -16.03
C VAL A 365 -10.26 -5.72 -15.76
N ARG A 366 -10.26 -6.99 -15.32
CA ARG A 366 -9.02 -7.73 -15.08
C ARG A 366 -8.23 -7.97 -16.37
N ALA A 367 -8.89 -8.35 -17.45
CA ALA A 367 -8.23 -8.55 -18.74
C ALA A 367 -7.58 -7.25 -19.24
N PHE A 368 -8.34 -6.15 -19.23
CA PHE A 368 -7.87 -4.82 -19.60
C PHE A 368 -6.67 -4.37 -18.75
N SER A 369 -6.78 -4.50 -17.42
CA SER A 369 -5.70 -4.13 -16.49
C SER A 369 -4.41 -4.95 -16.67
N MET A 370 -4.52 -6.16 -17.24
CA MET A 370 -3.38 -7.03 -17.52
C MET A 370 -2.89 -6.90 -18.97
N ALA A 371 -3.38 -5.90 -19.74
CA ALA A 371 -3.11 -5.73 -21.16
C ALA A 371 -3.39 -7.02 -21.98
N LYS A 372 -4.45 -7.75 -21.62
CA LYS A 372 -4.93 -8.93 -22.32
C LYS A 372 -6.18 -8.60 -23.13
N ALA A 373 -6.44 -9.39 -24.17
CA ALA A 373 -7.69 -9.30 -24.93
C ALA A 373 -8.90 -9.40 -23.98
N VAL A 374 -9.79 -8.42 -24.10
CA VAL A 374 -11.03 -8.36 -23.33
C VAL A 374 -12.02 -9.40 -23.89
N PRO A 375 -12.80 -10.11 -23.05
CA PRO A 375 -13.78 -11.09 -23.52
C PRO A 375 -14.79 -10.48 -24.51
N ILE A 376 -15.18 -11.27 -25.52
CA ILE A 376 -16.11 -10.84 -26.60
C ILE A 376 -17.47 -10.39 -26.04
N ASP A 377 -17.92 -11.00 -24.94
CA ASP A 377 -19.18 -10.68 -24.28
C ASP A 377 -19.03 -9.62 -23.18
N SER A 378 -18.01 -8.76 -23.28
CA SER A 378 -17.80 -7.67 -22.33
C SER A 378 -18.95 -6.68 -22.36
N PRO A 379 -19.47 -6.28 -21.19
CA PRO A 379 -20.48 -5.22 -21.10
C PRO A 379 -19.89 -3.81 -21.24
N TYR A 380 -18.56 -3.67 -21.36
CA TYR A 380 -17.93 -2.38 -21.62
C TYR A 380 -17.77 -2.20 -23.14
N PRO A 381 -18.27 -1.07 -23.71
CA PRO A 381 -18.00 -0.76 -25.10
C PRO A 381 -16.49 -0.57 -25.28
N MET A 382 -15.87 -1.41 -26.12
CA MET A 382 -14.48 -1.24 -26.53
C MET A 382 -14.45 -0.17 -27.61
N PHE A 383 -13.98 1.04 -27.29
CA PHE A 383 -13.80 2.07 -28.30
C PHE A 383 -12.48 1.87 -29.05
N THR A 384 -12.41 2.31 -30.30
CA THR A 384 -11.17 2.22 -31.11
C THR A 384 -9.99 2.96 -30.45
N SER A 385 -10.26 3.99 -29.64
CA SER A 385 -9.27 4.68 -28.80
C SER A 385 -8.65 3.77 -27.73
N ASP A 386 -9.37 2.77 -27.22
CA ASP A 386 -8.88 1.86 -26.18
C ASP A 386 -7.92 0.78 -26.76
N MET A 387 -8.01 0.53 -28.07
CA MET A 387 -7.13 -0.43 -28.77
C MET A 387 -5.74 0.15 -29.11
N LEU A 388 -5.61 1.47 -29.27
CA LEU A 388 -4.34 2.12 -29.58
C LEU A 388 -3.32 2.04 -28.43
N SER A 389 -3.79 1.84 -27.19
CA SER A 389 -2.93 1.59 -26.02
C SER A 389 -2.51 0.13 -25.83
N ALA A 390 -3.07 -0.81 -26.59
CA ALA A 390 -2.84 -2.25 -26.45
C ALA A 390 -2.06 -2.89 -27.62
N MET A 391 -1.77 -2.14 -28.68
CA MET A 391 -0.91 -2.60 -29.76
C MET A 391 0.53 -2.13 -29.49
N PRO A 392 1.50 -3.04 -29.33
CA PRO A 392 2.89 -2.68 -29.56
C PRO A 392 3.00 -2.25 -31.03
N ASP A 393 3.72 -1.16 -31.26
CA ASP A 393 3.93 -0.53 -32.57
C ASP A 393 4.11 -1.56 -33.70
N LEU A 394 3.32 -1.37 -34.76
CA LEU A 394 3.53 -1.96 -36.09
C LEU A 394 4.74 -1.32 -36.77
#